data_AF-A0A1M6Y0T9-F1
#
_entry.id   AF-A0A1M6Y0T9-F1
#
_cell.length_a   1.000
_cell.length_b   1.000
_cell.length_c   1.000
_cell.angle_alpha   90.00
_cell.angle_beta   90.00
_cell.angle_gamma   90.00
#
_symmetry.space_group_name_H-M   'P 1'
#
loop_
_entity.id
_entity.type
_entity.pdbx_description
1 polymer ?
#
loop_
_entity_poly.entity_id
_entity_poly.type
_entity_poly.pdbx_seq_one_letter_code
_entity_poly.pdbx_strand_id
1 'polypeptide(L)'
;MKADLYIRARCDNRASQFIFERRQEDALINYCQFNKITIREKVFDNCSAGNFQRPGWSKYFDSIKSSSTKPALLLFTSWDRWSRNIPEMIEARSILRQMEITVMPIDTHDSFSEALKFYSHESEQRSNIDVLHFYMLFMNEMKL
;
A
#
# COMPACT_ATOMS: atom_id res chain seq x y z
N MET A 1 -7.57 -14.74 10.55
CA MET A 1 -7.02 -13.41 10.20
C MET A 1 -7.77 -12.88 8.98
N LYS A 2 -8.10 -11.59 8.93
CA LYS A 2 -8.82 -10.95 7.80
C LYS A 2 -7.92 -9.97 7.06
N ALA A 3 -8.06 -9.88 5.74
CA ALA A 3 -7.35 -8.91 4.91
C ALA A 3 -8.27 -8.20 3.92
N ASP A 4 -7.92 -6.97 3.61
CA ASP A 4 -8.40 -6.28 2.41
C ASP A 4 -7.31 -6.26 1.35
N LEU A 5 -7.73 -6.30 0.09
CA LEU A 5 -6.82 -6.30 -1.06
C LEU A 5 -6.88 -4.93 -1.74
N TYR A 6 -5.73 -4.29 -1.94
CA TYR A 6 -5.62 -3.04 -2.68
C TYR A 6 -4.95 -3.31 -4.04
N ILE A 7 -5.75 -3.16 -5.11
CA ILE A 7 -5.34 -3.38 -6.49
C ILE A 7 -5.31 -2.02 -7.21
N ARG A 8 -4.13 -1.65 -7.71
CA ARG A 8 -3.98 -0.42 -8.48
C ARG A 8 -3.36 -0.68 -9.85
N ALA A 9 -4.05 -0.31 -10.92
CA ALA A 9 -3.48 -0.32 -12.25
C ALA A 9 -3.89 0.94 -13.02
N ARG A 10 -2.91 1.78 -13.36
CA ARG A 10 -3.12 2.89 -14.29
C ARG A 10 -2.55 2.50 -15.64
N CYS A 11 -3.39 2.49 -16.67
CA CYS A 11 -2.98 2.31 -18.05
C CYS A 11 -3.90 3.15 -18.95
N ASP A 12 -3.36 3.68 -20.04
CA ASP A 12 -4.16 4.45 -21.00
C ASP A 12 -5.10 3.54 -21.81
N ASN A 13 -4.76 2.26 -21.94
CA ASN A 13 -5.59 1.25 -22.59
C ASN A 13 -6.41 0.46 -21.54
N ARG A 14 -7.74 0.49 -21.69
CA ARG A 14 -8.67 -0.18 -20.78
C ARG A 14 -8.52 -1.71 -20.75
N ALA A 15 -8.20 -2.35 -21.87
CA ALA A 15 -7.98 -3.80 -21.92
C ALA A 15 -6.70 -4.19 -21.18
N SER A 16 -5.62 -3.43 -21.37
CA SER A 16 -4.37 -3.63 -20.63
C SER A 16 -4.55 -3.39 -19.13
N GLN A 17 -5.30 -2.35 -18.75
CA GLN A 17 -5.64 -2.07 -17.37
C GLN A 17 -6.32 -3.27 -16.71
N PHE A 18 -7.37 -3.82 -17.35
CA PHE A 18 -8.08 -4.99 -16.84
C PHE A 18 -7.15 -6.20 -16.65
N ILE A 19 -6.24 -6.45 -17.60
CA ILE A 19 -5.26 -7.54 -17.48
C ILE A 19 -4.33 -7.31 -16.27
N PHE A 20 -3.86 -6.08 -16.05
CA PHE A 20 -2.99 -5.76 -14.92
C PHE A 20 -3.73 -5.82 -13.57
N GLU A 21 -4.99 -5.39 -13.51
CA GLU A 21 -5.82 -5.52 -12.31
C GLU A 21 -6.02 -6.99 -11.97
N ARG A 22 -6.42 -7.80 -12.96
CA ARG A 22 -6.67 -9.23 -12.78
C ARG A 22 -5.43 -9.98 -12.30
N ARG A 23 -4.26 -9.72 -12.91
CA ARG A 23 -3.00 -10.34 -12.49
C ARG A 23 -2.63 -10.01 -11.04
N GLN A 24 -2.89 -8.78 -10.59
CA GLN A 24 -2.65 -8.38 -9.20
C GLN A 24 -3.66 -9.04 -8.26
N GLU A 25 -4.93 -9.04 -8.64
CA GLU A 25 -6.00 -9.69 -7.90
C GLU A 25 -5.72 -11.18 -7.71
N ASP A 26 -5.38 -11.90 -8.78
CA ASP A 26 -5.08 -13.34 -8.75
C ASP A 26 -3.90 -13.64 -7.82
N ALA A 27 -2.83 -12.85 -7.88
CA ALA A 27 -1.67 -13.00 -7.00
C ALA A 27 -2.04 -12.81 -5.52
N LEU A 28 -2.84 -11.78 -5.20
CA LEU A 28 -3.29 -11.49 -3.85
C LEU A 28 -4.27 -12.56 -3.31
N ILE A 29 -5.18 -13.04 -4.15
CA ILE A 29 -6.09 -14.13 -3.80
C ILE A 29 -5.30 -15.41 -3.49
N ASN A 30 -4.35 -15.77 -4.36
CA ASN A 30 -3.52 -16.97 -4.17
C ASN A 30 -2.70 -16.86 -2.88
N TYR A 31 -2.11 -15.69 -2.60
CA TYR A 31 -1.41 -15.44 -1.35
C TYR A 31 -2.33 -15.63 -0.13
N CYS A 32 -3.54 -15.06 -0.15
CA CYS A 32 -4.51 -15.22 0.93
C CYS A 32 -4.94 -16.68 1.11
N GLN A 33 -5.20 -17.40 0.03
CA GLN A 33 -5.58 -18.81 0.06
C GLN A 33 -4.47 -19.67 0.69
N PHE A 34 -3.23 -19.49 0.24
CA PHE A 34 -2.07 -20.22 0.76
C PHE A 34 -1.86 -19.97 2.26
N ASN A 35 -2.04 -18.73 2.70
CA ASN A 35 -1.82 -18.32 4.09
C ASN A 35 -3.09 -18.42 4.98
N LYS A 36 -4.19 -19.00 4.48
CA LYS A 36 -5.48 -19.11 5.19
C LYS A 36 -6.01 -17.77 5.71
N ILE A 37 -5.85 -16.72 4.91
CA ILE A 37 -6.32 -15.37 5.20
C ILE A 37 -7.69 -15.18 4.55
N THR A 38 -8.68 -14.76 5.36
CA THR A 38 -10.02 -14.46 4.84
C THR A 38 -10.02 -13.07 4.20
N ILE A 39 -10.43 -12.98 2.93
CA ILE A 39 -10.58 -11.70 2.24
C ILE A 39 -11.90 -11.06 2.68
N ARG A 40 -11.85 -9.81 3.16
CA ARG A 40 -13.03 -9.03 3.54
C ARG A 40 -13.48 -8.14 2.39
N GLU A 41 -12.57 -7.40 1.77
CA GLU A 41 -12.86 -6.47 0.67
C GLU A 41 -11.76 -6.46 -0.39
N LYS A 42 -12.12 -6.09 -1.62
CA LYS A 42 -11.19 -5.79 -2.71
C LYS A 42 -11.42 -4.35 -3.16
N VAL A 43 -10.36 -3.56 -3.16
CA VAL A 43 -10.36 -2.14 -3.51
C VAL A 43 -9.60 -1.98 -4.82
N PHE A 44 -10.23 -1.31 -5.78
CA PHE A 44 -9.66 -1.08 -7.11
C PHE A 44 -9.44 0.42 -7.34
N ASP A 45 -8.29 0.78 -7.87
CA ASP A 45 -7.96 2.15 -8.27
C ASP A 45 -7.17 2.18 -9.59
N ASN A 46 -7.47 3.16 -10.43
CA ASN A 46 -6.75 3.38 -11.69
C ASN A 46 -6.04 4.74 -11.76
N CYS A 47 -5.99 5.45 -10.64
CA CYS A 47 -5.30 6.73 -10.50
C CYS A 47 -3.78 6.55 -10.34
N SER A 48 -3.07 7.68 -10.46
CA SER A 48 -1.62 7.76 -10.18
C SER A 48 -1.32 7.36 -8.73
N ALA A 49 -0.18 6.70 -8.50
CA ALA A 49 0.36 6.46 -7.15
C ALA A 49 1.11 7.68 -6.57
N GLY A 50 0.95 8.87 -7.16
CA GLY A 50 1.64 10.09 -6.71
C GLY A 50 0.99 10.74 -5.47
N ASN A 51 -0.25 10.41 -5.17
CA ASN A 51 -0.95 10.83 -3.96
C ASN A 51 -2.08 9.84 -3.60
N PHE A 52 -2.69 10.02 -2.45
CA PHE A 52 -3.84 9.25 -1.97
C PHE A 52 -5.20 9.84 -2.32
N GLN A 53 -5.28 10.87 -3.17
CA GLN A 53 -6.54 11.43 -3.70
C GLN A 53 -7.13 10.51 -4.78
N ARG A 54 -7.52 9.30 -4.37
CA ARG A 54 -7.96 8.22 -5.26
C ARG A 54 -9.36 7.75 -4.86
N PRO A 55 -10.29 7.54 -5.80
CA PRO A 55 -11.67 7.17 -5.48
C PRO A 55 -11.79 5.84 -4.72
N GLY A 56 -11.02 4.82 -5.10
CA GLY A 56 -11.00 3.51 -4.43
C GLY A 56 -10.46 3.64 -3.01
N TRP A 57 -9.33 4.32 -2.85
CA TRP A 57 -8.73 4.61 -1.54
C TRP A 57 -9.67 5.38 -0.62
N SER A 58 -10.32 6.44 -1.13
CA SER A 58 -11.20 7.29 -0.31
C SER A 58 -12.39 6.48 0.20
N LYS A 59 -13.03 5.70 -0.68
CA LYS A 59 -14.12 4.80 -0.31
C LYS A 59 -13.69 3.74 0.69
N TYR A 60 -12.50 3.16 0.49
CA TYR A 60 -11.92 2.19 1.42
C TYR A 60 -11.71 2.80 2.81
N PHE A 61 -11.16 4.01 2.86
CA PHE A 61 -10.87 4.70 4.10
C PHE A 61 -12.13 5.04 4.89
N ASP A 62 -13.20 5.43 4.20
CA ASP A 62 -14.52 5.64 4.81
C ASP A 62 -15.14 4.33 5.31
N SER A 63 -15.00 3.24 4.54
CA SER A 63 -15.44 1.89 4.91
C SER A 63 -14.75 1.40 6.20
N ILE A 64 -13.43 1.52 6.33
CA ILE A 64 -12.73 1.06 7.55
C ILE A 64 -13.00 1.92 8.79
N LYS A 65 -13.27 3.22 8.61
CA LYS A 65 -13.62 4.13 9.71
C LYS A 65 -14.99 3.81 10.29
N SER A 66 -15.94 3.46 9.44
CA SER A 66 -17.33 3.20 9.82
C SER A 66 -17.61 1.73 10.18
N SER A 67 -16.75 0.81 9.73
CA SER A 67 -16.96 -0.62 9.95
C SER A 67 -16.70 -1.04 11.41
N SER A 68 -17.63 -1.82 11.95
CA SER A 68 -17.44 -2.56 13.22
C SER A 68 -16.42 -3.69 13.09
N THR A 69 -16.12 -4.12 11.86
CA THR A 69 -15.16 -5.20 11.58
C THR A 69 -14.03 -4.71 10.66
N LYS A 70 -12.85 -4.50 11.22
CA LYS A 70 -11.64 -4.07 10.51
C LYS A 70 -10.82 -5.28 10.03
N PRO A 71 -10.06 -5.17 8.94
CA PRO A 71 -9.10 -6.21 8.61
C PRO A 71 -7.95 -6.16 9.63
N ALA A 72 -7.17 -7.23 9.71
CA ALA A 72 -5.84 -7.14 10.33
C ALA A 72 -4.79 -6.64 9.30
N LEU A 73 -5.03 -6.89 8.01
CA LEU A 73 -4.08 -6.65 6.93
C LEU A 73 -4.70 -5.85 5.78
N LEU A 74 -3.92 -4.93 5.22
CA LEU A 74 -4.13 -4.38 3.89
C LEU A 74 -2.99 -4.88 2.99
N LEU A 75 -3.34 -5.72 2.02
CA LEU A 75 -2.39 -6.38 1.12
C LEU A 75 -2.39 -5.72 -0.25
N PHE A 76 -1.22 -5.57 -0.84
CA PHE A 76 -1.03 -5.12 -2.22
C PHE A 76 0.13 -5.88 -2.86
N THR A 77 0.31 -5.76 -4.17
CA THR A 77 1.39 -6.49 -4.85
C THR A 77 2.77 -5.97 -4.50
N SER A 78 2.98 -4.65 -4.56
CA SER A 78 4.25 -3.99 -4.23
C SER A 78 4.04 -2.60 -3.63
N TRP A 79 5.03 -2.03 -2.95
CA TRP A 79 4.94 -0.68 -2.38
C TRP A 79 4.61 0.38 -3.44
N ASP A 80 5.19 0.30 -4.65
CA ASP A 80 4.88 1.18 -5.80
C ASP A 80 3.41 1.11 -6.24
N ARG A 81 2.76 -0.04 -6.03
CA ARG A 81 1.33 -0.22 -6.31
C ARG A 81 0.48 0.47 -5.26
N TRP A 82 0.95 0.52 -4.02
CA TRP A 82 0.30 1.29 -2.97
C TRP A 82 0.56 2.80 -3.09
N SER A 83 1.82 3.25 -3.10
CA SER A 83 2.20 4.66 -3.25
C SER A 83 3.64 4.80 -3.75
N ARG A 84 3.91 5.87 -4.51
CA ARG A 84 5.27 6.35 -4.84
C ARG A 84 5.65 7.62 -4.08
N ASN A 85 4.72 8.16 -3.28
CA ASN A 85 4.92 9.35 -2.47
C ASN A 85 5.22 8.91 -1.03
N ILE A 86 6.49 9.05 -0.63
CA ILE A 86 6.98 8.56 0.66
C ILE A 86 6.33 9.28 1.84
N PRO A 87 6.29 10.63 1.91
CA PRO A 87 5.61 11.34 3.00
C PRO A 87 4.16 10.88 3.21
N GLU A 88 3.36 10.85 2.15
CA GLU A 88 1.96 10.41 2.27
C GLU A 88 1.84 8.93 2.61
N MET A 89 2.79 8.10 2.16
CA MET A 89 2.84 6.67 2.50
C MET A 89 3.11 6.46 4.01
N ILE A 90 4.01 7.24 4.60
CA ILE A 90 4.30 7.21 6.03
C ILE A 90 3.06 7.65 6.83
N GLU A 91 2.42 8.76 6.42
CA GLU A 91 1.21 9.26 7.07
C GLU A 91 0.07 8.24 7.01
N ALA A 92 -0.25 7.72 5.82
CA ALA A 92 -1.30 6.73 5.64
C ALA A 92 -1.04 5.46 6.48
N ARG A 93 0.22 5.00 6.54
CA ARG A 93 0.61 3.85 7.36
C ARG A 93 0.42 4.11 8.85
N SER A 94 0.74 5.32 9.32
CA SER A 94 0.55 5.72 10.72
C SER A 94 -0.93 5.66 11.11
N ILE A 95 -1.81 6.22 10.26
CA ILE A 95 -3.25 6.20 10.53
C ILE A 95 -3.81 4.77 10.54
N LEU A 96 -3.40 3.92 9.60
CA LEU A 96 -3.84 2.52 9.55
C LEU A 96 -3.34 1.73 10.76
N ARG A 97 -2.10 1.98 11.21
CA ARG A 97 -1.53 1.37 12.41
C ARG A 97 -2.32 1.73 13.66
N GLN A 98 -2.77 2.98 13.80
CA GLN A 98 -3.66 3.41 14.89
C GLN A 98 -5.01 2.68 14.87
N MET A 99 -5.43 2.16 13.71
CA MET A 99 -6.62 1.33 13.54
C MET A 99 -6.33 -0.18 13.64
N GLU A 100 -5.11 -0.57 14.03
CA GLU A 100 -4.63 -1.97 14.10
C GLU A 100 -4.59 -2.68 12.74
N ILE A 101 -4.47 -1.92 11.65
CA ILE A 101 -4.37 -2.44 10.28
C ILE A 101 -2.90 -2.38 9.85
N THR A 102 -2.32 -3.54 9.54
CA THR A 102 -0.95 -3.62 9.02
C THR A 102 -0.97 -3.61 7.49
N VAL A 103 -0.18 -2.73 6.89
CA VAL A 103 -0.01 -2.63 5.43
C VAL A 103 1.22 -3.43 4.98
N MET A 104 1.09 -4.26 3.93
CA MET A 104 2.22 -5.05 3.44
C MET A 104 2.11 -5.46 1.95
N PRO A 105 3.24 -5.50 1.21
CA PRO A 105 3.31 -6.11 -0.13
C PRO A 105 3.36 -7.65 -0.06
N ILE A 106 3.14 -8.32 -1.20
CA ILE A 106 3.30 -9.78 -1.33
C ILE A 106 4.47 -10.20 -2.23
N ASP A 107 5.04 -9.30 -3.05
CA ASP A 107 5.91 -9.68 -4.17
C ASP A 107 7.36 -10.04 -3.80
N THR A 108 7.95 -9.57 -2.69
CA THR A 108 9.02 -10.25 -1.91
C THR A 108 9.58 -9.39 -0.75
N HIS A 109 10.35 -10.03 0.13
CA HIS A 109 11.04 -9.51 1.33
C HIS A 109 11.61 -8.11 1.15
N ASP A 110 11.15 -7.20 2.00
CA ASP A 110 11.93 -6.16 2.65
C ASP A 110 10.94 -5.38 3.51
N SER A 111 11.20 -5.33 4.81
CA SER A 111 10.46 -4.51 5.76
C SER A 111 10.19 -3.12 5.17
N PHE A 112 9.15 -2.41 5.63
CA PHE A 112 8.93 -1.03 5.18
C PHE A 112 10.20 -0.16 5.22
N SER A 113 11.10 -0.45 6.17
CA SER A 113 12.41 0.22 6.29
C SER A 113 13.37 -0.04 5.13
N GLU A 114 13.36 -1.24 4.54
CA GLU A 114 14.19 -1.59 3.39
C GLU A 114 13.57 -1.08 2.08
N ALA A 115 12.24 -1.15 1.95
CA ALA A 115 11.54 -0.50 0.84
C ALA A 115 11.86 1.01 0.79
N LEU A 116 11.86 1.68 1.94
CA LEU A 116 12.26 3.09 2.04
C LEU A 116 13.71 3.34 1.60
N LYS A 117 14.66 2.42 1.78
CA LYS A 117 16.04 2.58 1.29
C LYS A 117 16.10 2.63 -0.23
N PHE A 118 15.36 1.76 -0.92
CA PHE A 118 15.29 1.78 -2.37
C PHE A 118 14.64 3.07 -2.90
N TYR A 119 13.52 3.49 -2.30
CA TYR A 119 12.81 4.69 -2.75
C TYR A 119 13.52 6.01 -2.39
N SER A 120 14.25 6.05 -1.26
CA SER A 120 15.07 7.22 -0.90
C SER A 120 16.27 7.36 -1.85
N HIS A 121 16.92 6.27 -2.22
CA HIS A 121 18.05 6.28 -3.15
C HIS A 121 17.65 6.71 -4.58
N GLU A 122 16.45 6.34 -5.05
CA GLU A 122 15.89 6.88 -6.31
C GLU A 122 15.53 8.37 -6.19
N SER A 123 15.09 8.82 -5.01
CA SER A 123 14.74 10.22 -4.77
C SER A 123 15.95 11.16 -4.61
N GLU A 124 17.09 10.67 -4.14
CA GLU A 124 18.35 11.44 -4.07
C GLU A 124 18.86 11.81 -5.47
N GLN A 125 18.64 10.94 -6.46
CA GLN A 125 18.90 11.26 -7.87
C GLN A 125 17.87 12.26 -8.45
N ARG A 126 16.77 12.50 -7.74
CA ARG A 126 15.73 13.51 -8.03
C ARG A 126 15.63 14.54 -6.89
N SER A 127 16.76 15.09 -6.44
CA SER A 127 16.88 16.34 -5.66
C SER A 127 15.72 16.65 -4.69
N ASN A 128 15.46 15.82 -3.68
CA ASN A 128 14.45 16.14 -2.66
C ASN A 128 14.94 15.84 -1.23
N ILE A 129 15.29 16.91 -0.51
CA ILE A 129 15.89 16.91 0.84
C ILE A 129 14.92 16.36 1.91
N ASP A 130 13.61 16.44 1.68
CA ASP A 130 12.58 16.06 2.66
C ASP A 130 12.52 14.55 2.94
N VAL A 131 12.83 13.70 1.96
CA VAL A 131 12.72 12.24 2.09
C VAL A 131 13.72 11.68 3.11
N LEU A 132 14.95 12.18 3.08
CA LEU A 132 16.00 11.81 4.04
C LEU A 132 15.65 12.23 5.47
N HIS A 133 15.05 13.41 5.64
CA HIS A 133 14.62 13.90 6.96
C HIS A 133 13.52 13.02 7.55
N PHE A 134 12.48 12.71 6.76
CA PHE A 134 11.40 11.81 7.20
C PHE A 134 11.89 10.38 7.45
N TYR A 135 12.84 9.88 6.66
CA TYR A 135 13.47 8.58 6.90
C TYR A 135 14.20 8.55 8.26
N MET A 136 15.01 9.57 8.55
CA MET A 136 15.72 9.65 9.83
C MET A 136 14.77 9.73 11.03
N LEU A 137 13.69 10.51 10.93
CA LEU A 137 12.65 10.58 11.97
C LEU A 137 11.97 9.22 12.17
N PHE A 138 11.54 8.56 11.09
CA PHE A 138 10.90 7.26 11.13
C PHE A 138 11.80 6.17 11.76
N MET A 139 13.08 6.14 11.40
CA MET A 139 14.04 5.18 11.97
C MET A 139 14.31 5.43 13.46
N ASN A 140 14.15 6.67 13.94
CA ASN A 140 14.30 7.01 15.35
C ASN A 140 13.08 6.55 16.18
N GLU A 141 11.87 6.66 15.61
CA GLU A 141 10.64 6.17 16.25
C GLU A 141 10.57 4.63 16.36
N MET A 142 11.29 3.90 15.49
CA MET A 142 11.36 2.43 15.54
C MET A 142 12.37 1.88 16.56
N LYS A 143 13.18 2.72 17.22
CA LYS A 143 14.18 2.31 18.23
C LYS A 143 13.65 2.35 19.68
N LEU A 144 12.34 2.57 19.86
CA LEU A 144 11.60 2.49 21.12
C LEU A 144 10.60 1.33 21.05
#